data_AF-A0A7D5D4Y9-F1
#
_entry.id   AF-A0A7D5D4Y9-F1
#
_cell.length_a   1.000
_cell.length_b   1.000
_cell.length_c   1.000
_cell.angle_alpha   90.00
_cell.angle_beta   90.00
_cell.angle_gamma   90.00
#
_symmetry.space_group_name_H-M   'P 1'
#
loop_
_entity.id
_entity.type
_entity.pdbx_description
1 polymer ?
#
loop_
_entity_poly.entity_id
_entity_poly.type
_entity_poly.pdbx_seq_one_letter_code
_entity_poly.pdbx_strand_id
1 'polypeptide(L)'
;MTTSHVFKPNMPPPNLAVGPVAWMRTNLFSSWFNTLLTLLALYLIYLIVPPLLSWAFLDANWVGTTREDCTKAGACWVFIEQRFGQFMYGYYPPELRWRVDLTVWLAVLGAAPLFIPRIPRKVVYGLSFLVVYPIVAFILLRGGFFGLENVATSQWGGLMLTLVIATVGIAGALPLGIVLALGRRSKMPAVKVVCVTFIEFWRGVPLITVLFMSSVMLPLFLPEGMSFDKLLRALIGVIMFQSAYVAEVVRGGLQAIPKGQYEAASAMGLGYWRSMGLVILPQALKLVIPGIVNTLIALFKDTSLVIIIGLFDLLNSVKQAAADPKWLGMATEGYVFAAVVFWIFCFSMSRYSVHLERKLDTGHKR
;
A
#
# COMPACT_ATOMS: atom_id res chain seq x y z
N MET A 1 54.30 31.85 -40.45
CA MET A 1 52.94 32.10 -40.98
C MET A 1 51.95 31.92 -39.84
N THR A 2 51.49 33.01 -39.24
CA THR A 2 50.45 33.02 -38.20
C THR A 2 49.10 33.21 -38.88
N THR A 3 48.34 32.14 -39.05
CA THR A 3 46.95 32.21 -39.51
C THR A 3 46.09 32.75 -38.37
N SER A 4 45.63 34.00 -38.50
CA SER A 4 44.67 34.57 -37.56
C SER A 4 43.34 33.85 -37.71
N HIS A 5 42.85 33.26 -36.62
CA HIS A 5 41.57 32.59 -36.60
C HIS A 5 40.47 33.66 -36.67
N VAL A 6 39.77 33.76 -37.80
CA VAL A 6 38.66 34.70 -37.96
C VAL A 6 37.44 34.12 -37.24
N PHE A 7 37.01 34.75 -36.14
CA PHE A 7 35.78 34.37 -35.45
C PHE A 7 34.57 34.71 -36.35
N LYS A 8 33.65 33.76 -36.51
CA LYS A 8 32.38 34.03 -37.19
C LYS A 8 31.59 35.10 -36.40
N PRO A 9 30.83 35.97 -37.08
CA PRO A 9 30.01 36.98 -36.41
C PRO A 9 29.09 36.32 -35.38
N ASN A 10 28.97 36.94 -34.20
CA ASN A 10 28.09 36.47 -33.14
C ASN A 10 26.65 36.41 -33.66
N MET A 11 26.11 35.20 -33.80
CA MET A 11 24.68 35.03 -34.07
C MET A 11 23.90 35.56 -32.86
N PRO A 12 22.75 36.22 -33.07
CA PRO A 12 21.89 36.60 -31.96
C PRO A 12 21.57 35.35 -31.14
N PRO A 13 21.53 35.45 -29.79
CA PRO A 13 21.17 34.32 -28.95
C PRO A 13 19.84 33.74 -29.45
N PRO A 14 19.71 32.41 -29.57
CA PRO A 14 18.47 31.81 -30.02
C PRO A 14 17.35 32.36 -29.14
N ASN A 15 16.25 32.82 -29.74
CA ASN A 15 15.09 33.27 -29.00
C ASN A 15 14.76 32.17 -27.99
N LEU A 16 15.00 32.44 -26.72
CA LEU A 16 14.59 31.55 -25.63
C LEU A 16 13.08 31.46 -25.77
N ALA A 17 12.60 30.36 -26.35
CA ALA A 17 11.19 30.07 -26.48
C ALA A 17 10.69 29.65 -25.08
N VAL A 18 10.71 30.59 -24.15
CA VAL A 18 10.20 30.43 -22.80
C VAL A 18 8.77 30.94 -22.78
N GLY A 19 7.85 30.05 -22.44
CA GLY A 19 6.43 30.37 -22.29
C GLY A 19 5.53 29.16 -22.52
N PRO A 20 4.26 29.22 -22.08
CA PRO A 20 3.32 28.10 -22.22
C PRO A 20 3.13 27.63 -23.66
N VAL A 21 3.08 28.56 -24.62
CA VAL A 21 2.90 28.25 -26.05
C VAL A 21 4.12 27.55 -26.64
N ALA A 22 5.31 28.01 -26.29
CA ALA A 22 6.56 27.37 -26.70
C ALA A 22 6.72 25.97 -26.09
N TRP A 23 6.32 25.81 -24.82
CA TRP A 23 6.28 24.50 -24.15
C TRP A 23 5.30 23.54 -24.84
N MET A 24 4.10 24.00 -25.21
CA MET A 24 3.11 23.18 -25.92
C MET A 24 3.62 22.76 -27.30
N ARG A 25 4.22 23.68 -28.07
CA ARG A 25 4.80 23.35 -29.39
C ARG A 25 5.95 22.33 -29.28
N THR A 26 6.77 22.42 -28.23
CA THR A 26 7.92 21.52 -28.03
C THR A 26 7.56 20.17 -27.41
N ASN A 27 6.51 20.09 -26.58
CA ASN A 27 6.14 18.86 -25.88
C ASN A 27 4.92 18.15 -26.49
N LEU A 28 3.89 18.89 -26.90
CA LEU A 28 2.64 18.31 -27.41
C LEU A 28 2.61 18.25 -28.94
N PHE A 29 3.13 19.27 -29.62
CA PHE A 29 3.01 19.43 -31.08
C PHE A 29 4.37 19.40 -31.81
N SER A 30 5.37 18.72 -31.26
CA SER A 30 6.74 18.71 -31.80
C SER A 30 6.91 17.96 -33.11
N SER A 31 6.00 17.05 -33.42
CA SER A 31 5.95 16.30 -34.68
C SER A 31 4.51 16.10 -35.12
N TRP A 32 4.30 15.73 -36.38
CA TRP A 32 2.97 15.40 -36.90
C TRP A 32 2.34 14.23 -36.14
N PHE A 33 3.15 13.24 -35.74
CA PHE A 33 2.71 12.10 -34.94
C PHE A 33 2.31 12.52 -33.51
N ASN A 34 3.12 13.35 -32.84
CA ASN A 34 2.80 13.86 -31.51
C ASN A 34 1.56 14.76 -31.53
N THR A 35 1.37 15.52 -32.61
CA THR A 35 0.17 16.33 -32.83
C THR A 35 -1.06 15.44 -32.96
N LEU A 36 -1.00 14.38 -33.78
CA LEU A 36 -2.09 13.42 -33.91
C LEU A 36 -2.41 12.74 -32.58
N LEU A 37 -1.39 12.29 -31.84
CA LEU A 37 -1.55 11.66 -30.54
C LEU A 37 -2.16 12.63 -29.51
N THR A 38 -1.74 13.89 -29.51
CA THR A 38 -2.31 14.93 -28.64
C THR A 38 -3.77 15.20 -28.99
N LEU A 39 -4.11 15.34 -30.27
CA LEU A 39 -5.50 15.53 -30.69
C LEU A 39 -6.38 14.33 -30.35
N LEU A 40 -5.88 13.10 -30.54
CA LEU A 40 -6.56 11.88 -30.14
C LEU A 40 -6.77 11.83 -28.61
N ALA A 41 -5.76 12.18 -27.82
CA ALA A 41 -5.86 12.23 -26.36
C ALA A 41 -6.88 13.26 -25.90
N LEU A 42 -6.89 14.46 -26.49
CA LEU A 42 -7.89 15.50 -26.20
C LEU A 42 -9.30 15.05 -26.59
N TYR A 43 -9.46 14.38 -27.74
CA TYR A 43 -10.73 13.82 -28.16
C TYR A 43 -11.22 12.73 -27.19
N LEU A 44 -10.35 11.83 -26.74
CA LEU A 44 -10.69 10.82 -25.73
C LEU A 44 -11.07 11.46 -24.39
N ILE A 45 -10.35 12.49 -23.96
CA ILE A 45 -10.71 13.26 -22.75
C ILE A 45 -12.09 13.89 -22.91
N TYR A 46 -12.40 14.47 -24.05
CA TYR A 46 -13.71 15.05 -24.34
C TYR A 46 -14.83 13.99 -24.37
N LEU A 47 -14.55 12.77 -24.82
CA LEU A 47 -15.54 11.68 -24.80
C LEU A 47 -15.76 11.07 -23.41
N ILE A 48 -14.74 11.09 -22.53
CA ILE A 48 -14.79 10.39 -21.24
C ILE A 48 -15.13 11.34 -20.10
N VAL A 49 -14.45 12.48 -20.00
CA VAL A 49 -14.50 13.34 -18.81
C VAL A 49 -15.85 14.05 -18.64
N PRO A 50 -16.43 14.72 -19.65
CA PRO A 50 -17.73 15.37 -19.50
C PRO A 50 -18.87 14.40 -19.11
N PRO A 51 -19.05 13.24 -19.78
CA PRO A 51 -20.09 12.28 -19.36
C PRO A 51 -19.83 11.69 -17.97
N LEU A 52 -18.57 11.49 -17.59
CA LEU A 52 -18.23 11.02 -16.25
C LEU A 52 -18.57 12.06 -15.18
N LEU A 53 -18.28 13.34 -15.43
CA LEU A 53 -18.61 14.42 -14.51
C LEU A 53 -20.12 14.67 -14.42
N SER A 54 -20.85 14.54 -15.54
CA SER A 54 -22.30 14.66 -15.52
C SER A 54 -22.92 13.51 -14.72
N TRP A 55 -22.50 12.27 -14.97
CA TRP A 55 -22.94 11.11 -14.21
C TRP A 55 -22.59 11.22 -12.72
N ALA A 56 -21.35 11.59 -12.37
CA ALA A 56 -20.89 11.58 -10.99
C ALA A 56 -21.42 12.75 -10.15
N PHE A 57 -21.66 13.92 -10.74
CA PHE A 57 -21.97 15.13 -9.97
C PHE A 57 -23.25 15.84 -10.41
N LEU A 58 -23.41 16.13 -11.70
CA LEU A 58 -24.50 16.98 -12.18
C LEU A 58 -25.86 16.27 -12.14
N ASP A 59 -25.89 15.06 -12.69
CA ASP A 59 -27.07 14.22 -12.81
C ASP A 59 -27.19 13.21 -11.67
N ALA A 60 -26.38 13.35 -10.61
CA ALA A 60 -26.34 12.42 -9.50
C ALA A 60 -27.46 12.67 -8.45
N ASN A 61 -27.87 11.59 -7.78
CA ASN A 61 -28.80 11.58 -6.65
C ASN A 61 -28.03 11.50 -5.34
N TRP A 62 -28.14 12.55 -4.52
CA TRP A 62 -27.38 12.69 -3.26
C TRP A 62 -28.22 12.50 -2.00
N VAL A 63 -29.55 12.60 -2.10
CA VAL A 63 -30.47 12.58 -0.96
C VAL A 63 -31.54 11.53 -1.21
N GLY A 64 -31.73 10.63 -0.25
CA GLY A 64 -32.74 9.58 -0.31
C GLY A 64 -32.53 8.52 0.76
N THR A 65 -33.43 7.55 0.82
CA THR A 65 -33.35 6.41 1.75
C THR A 65 -33.50 5.07 1.05
N THR A 66 -34.13 5.06 -0.13
CA THR A 66 -34.40 3.86 -0.91
C THR A 66 -33.85 4.01 -2.32
N ARG A 67 -33.84 2.91 -3.06
CA ARG A 67 -33.47 2.90 -4.47
C ARG A 67 -34.40 3.77 -5.32
N GLU A 68 -35.68 3.84 -4.97
CA GLU A 68 -36.70 4.57 -5.74
C GLU A 68 -36.45 6.09 -5.73
N ASP A 69 -35.70 6.58 -4.74
CA ASP A 69 -35.29 7.99 -4.66
C ASP A 69 -34.22 8.36 -5.71
N CYS A 70 -33.59 7.37 -6.35
CA CYS A 70 -32.60 7.57 -7.42
C CYS A 70 -33.28 7.74 -8.78
N THR A 71 -33.88 8.92 -8.96
CA THR A 71 -34.71 9.29 -10.11
C THR A 71 -33.95 9.88 -11.30
N LYS A 72 -32.71 10.37 -11.11
CA LYS A 72 -31.93 10.96 -12.19
C LYS A 72 -31.12 9.87 -12.91
N ALA A 73 -30.64 10.20 -14.12
CA ALA A 73 -29.87 9.27 -14.94
C ALA A 73 -28.41 9.07 -14.49
N GLY A 74 -27.91 9.90 -13.56
CA GLY A 74 -26.54 9.83 -13.04
C GLY A 74 -26.38 8.84 -11.88
N ALA A 75 -25.30 9.00 -11.13
CA ALA A 75 -24.91 8.13 -10.03
C ALA A 75 -25.90 8.22 -8.86
N CYS A 76 -26.28 7.06 -8.32
CA CYS A 76 -27.08 6.95 -7.10
C CYS A 76 -26.19 6.94 -5.85
N TRP A 77 -25.71 8.11 -5.38
CA TRP A 77 -24.87 8.19 -4.17
C TRP A 77 -25.61 7.83 -2.88
N VAL A 78 -26.95 7.88 -2.90
CA VAL A 78 -27.80 7.37 -1.81
C VAL A 78 -27.45 5.91 -1.47
N PHE A 79 -27.12 5.07 -2.46
CA PHE A 79 -26.68 3.70 -2.21
C PHE A 79 -25.44 3.64 -1.31
N ILE A 80 -24.46 4.52 -1.57
CA ILE A 80 -23.23 4.58 -0.78
C ILE A 80 -23.52 5.10 0.62
N GLU A 81 -24.35 6.13 0.76
CA GLU A 81 -24.74 6.68 2.06
C GLU A 81 -25.43 5.63 2.94
N GLN A 82 -26.45 4.95 2.40
CA GLN A 82 -27.22 3.93 3.12
C GLN A 82 -26.37 2.69 3.47
N ARG A 83 -25.31 2.41 2.70
CA ARG A 83 -24.39 1.27 2.92
C ARG A 83 -23.06 1.67 3.55
N PHE A 84 -22.85 2.94 3.88
CA PHE A 84 -21.56 3.46 4.32
C PHE A 84 -21.05 2.71 5.55
N GLY A 85 -21.94 2.45 6.53
CA GLY A 85 -21.59 1.66 7.71
C GLY A 85 -21.12 0.24 7.39
N GLN A 86 -21.75 -0.43 6.42
CA GLN A 86 -21.34 -1.76 5.96
C GLN A 86 -19.99 -1.69 5.22
N PHE A 87 -19.75 -0.66 4.42
CA PHE A 87 -18.49 -0.50 3.69
C PHE A 87 -17.32 -0.15 4.60
N MET A 88 -17.54 0.60 5.68
CA MET A 88 -16.47 0.99 6.62
C MET A 88 -16.20 -0.09 7.67
N TYR A 89 -17.25 -0.67 8.25
CA TYR A 89 -17.16 -1.53 9.43
C TYR A 89 -17.60 -2.99 9.18
N GLY A 90 -18.14 -3.31 8.00
CA GLY A 90 -18.70 -4.65 7.73
C GLY A 90 -19.89 -4.95 8.63
N TYR A 91 -19.82 -6.09 9.33
CA TYR A 91 -20.85 -6.56 10.26
C TYR A 91 -20.55 -6.19 11.72
N TYR A 92 -19.59 -5.28 11.96
CA TYR A 92 -19.25 -4.85 13.31
C TYR A 92 -20.47 -4.17 13.97
N PRO A 93 -20.83 -4.54 15.21
CA PRO A 93 -22.04 -4.05 15.86
C PRO A 93 -22.06 -2.51 15.97
N PRO A 94 -23.16 -1.82 15.58
CA PRO A 94 -23.23 -0.36 15.51
C PRO A 94 -22.82 0.36 16.79
N GLU A 95 -23.27 -0.12 17.94
CA GLU A 95 -23.00 0.41 19.27
C GLU A 95 -21.54 0.27 19.70
N LEU A 96 -20.77 -0.61 19.03
CA LEU A 96 -19.35 -0.83 19.31
C LEU A 96 -18.42 -0.19 18.28
N ARG A 97 -18.94 0.44 17.20
CA ARG A 97 -18.13 1.02 16.10
C ARG A 97 -17.13 2.08 16.57
N TRP A 98 -17.42 2.77 17.67
CA TRP A 98 -16.49 3.71 18.30
C TRP A 98 -15.13 3.08 18.62
N ARG A 99 -15.06 1.76 18.86
CA ARG A 99 -13.80 1.03 19.08
C ARG A 99 -12.93 0.98 17.83
N VAL A 100 -13.56 0.84 16.66
CA VAL A 100 -12.88 0.87 15.36
C VAL A 100 -12.36 2.27 15.09
N ASP A 101 -13.20 3.28 15.27
CA ASP A 101 -12.82 4.69 15.08
C ASP A 101 -11.69 5.08 16.03
N LEU A 102 -11.79 4.71 17.31
CA LEU A 102 -10.75 4.95 18.29
C LEU A 102 -9.43 4.26 17.89
N THR A 103 -9.50 3.03 17.39
CA THR A 103 -8.30 2.31 16.91
C THR A 103 -7.62 3.08 15.77
N VAL A 104 -8.38 3.60 14.81
CA VAL A 104 -7.85 4.43 13.72
C VAL A 104 -7.26 5.74 14.25
N TRP A 105 -7.95 6.43 15.16
CA TRP A 105 -7.44 7.66 15.76
C TRP A 105 -6.15 7.45 16.55
N LEU A 106 -6.07 6.37 17.33
CA LEU A 106 -4.84 5.98 18.03
C LEU A 106 -3.71 5.66 17.04
N ALA A 107 -4.02 5.07 15.89
CA ALA A 107 -3.05 4.83 14.82
C ALA A 107 -2.49 6.15 14.27
N VAL A 108 -3.37 7.07 13.89
CA VAL A 108 -3.03 8.34 13.25
C VAL A 108 -2.28 9.25 14.23
N LEU A 109 -2.84 9.45 15.42
CA LEU A 109 -2.24 10.30 16.46
C LEU A 109 -0.96 9.68 17.01
N GLY A 110 -0.93 8.36 17.19
CA GLY A 110 0.25 7.63 17.63
C GLY A 110 1.37 7.64 16.58
N ALA A 111 1.04 7.63 15.29
CA ALA A 111 2.03 7.73 14.22
C ALA A 111 2.48 9.19 13.98
N ALA A 112 1.66 10.20 14.27
CA ALA A 112 1.96 11.62 14.02
C ALA A 112 3.35 12.08 14.51
N PRO A 113 3.83 11.71 15.72
CA PRO A 113 5.18 11.99 16.19
C PRO A 113 6.31 11.54 15.24
N LEU A 114 6.13 10.44 14.50
CA LEU A 114 7.14 9.93 13.56
C LEU A 114 7.40 10.89 12.40
N PHE A 115 6.41 11.72 12.05
CA PHE A 115 6.49 12.67 10.96
C PHE A 115 7.10 14.02 11.39
N ILE A 116 7.09 14.35 12.68
CA ILE A 116 7.58 15.62 13.20
C ILE A 116 9.11 15.61 13.25
N PRO A 117 9.84 16.51 12.52
CA PRO A 117 11.30 16.53 12.48
C PRO A 117 11.99 16.65 13.84
N ARG A 118 11.38 17.36 14.79
CA ARG A 118 11.98 17.78 16.07
C ARG A 118 12.03 16.70 17.16
N ILE A 119 11.34 15.58 17.01
CA ILE A 119 11.25 14.57 18.07
C ILE A 119 12.55 13.74 18.16
N PRO A 120 13.20 13.64 19.34
CA PRO A 120 14.37 12.80 19.52
C PRO A 120 14.02 11.31 19.52
N ARG A 121 14.98 10.43 19.19
CA ARG A 121 14.84 8.95 19.28
C ARG A 121 13.65 8.33 18.52
N LYS A 122 13.27 8.91 17.37
CA LYS A 122 12.13 8.44 16.56
C LYS A 122 12.15 6.97 16.18
N VAL A 123 13.34 6.40 15.95
CA VAL A 123 13.49 4.98 15.61
C VAL A 123 13.00 4.11 16.78
N VAL A 124 13.37 4.45 18.01
CA VAL A 124 12.94 3.70 19.21
C VAL A 124 11.43 3.84 19.39
N TYR A 125 10.89 5.06 19.27
CA TYR A 125 9.44 5.29 19.33
C TYR A 125 8.69 4.50 18.26
N GLY A 126 9.17 4.52 17.01
CA GLY A 126 8.57 3.78 15.89
C GLY A 126 8.60 2.27 16.10
N LEU A 127 9.71 1.73 16.61
CA LEU A 127 9.81 0.32 16.97
C LEU A 127 8.85 -0.05 18.12
N SER A 128 8.77 0.77 19.16
CA SER A 128 7.81 0.55 20.25
C SER A 128 6.37 0.62 19.75
N PHE A 129 6.06 1.57 18.87
CA PHE A 129 4.73 1.72 18.29
C PHE A 129 4.36 0.50 17.44
N LEU A 130 5.29 -0.01 16.63
CA LEU A 130 5.08 -1.21 15.80
C LEU A 130 4.75 -2.46 16.62
N VAL A 131 5.19 -2.54 17.88
CA VAL A 131 4.88 -3.67 18.78
C VAL A 131 3.63 -3.41 19.62
N VAL A 132 3.52 -2.22 20.22
CA VAL A 132 2.46 -1.90 21.18
C VAL A 132 1.12 -1.67 20.48
N TYR A 133 1.11 -0.93 19.36
CA TYR A 133 -0.12 -0.56 18.69
C TYR A 133 -0.94 -1.78 18.20
N PRO A 134 -0.36 -2.80 17.55
CA PRO A 134 -1.13 -3.99 17.16
C PRO A 134 -1.78 -4.73 18.34
N ILE A 135 -1.14 -4.75 19.50
CA ILE A 135 -1.69 -5.37 20.73
C ILE A 135 -2.89 -4.55 21.22
N VAL A 136 -2.74 -3.22 21.30
CA VAL A 136 -3.83 -2.32 21.70
C VAL A 136 -5.00 -2.40 20.73
N ALA A 137 -4.73 -2.36 19.42
CA ALA A 137 -5.73 -2.48 18.37
C ALA A 137 -6.47 -3.83 18.48
N PHE A 138 -5.76 -4.93 18.70
CA PHE A 138 -6.37 -6.24 18.88
C PHE A 138 -7.31 -6.29 20.09
N ILE A 139 -6.89 -5.75 21.23
CA ILE A 139 -7.70 -5.67 22.45
C ILE A 139 -8.96 -4.83 22.21
N LEU A 140 -8.83 -3.66 21.56
CA LEU A 140 -9.96 -2.79 21.26
C LEU A 140 -10.94 -3.41 20.28
N LEU A 141 -10.46 -3.99 19.18
CA LEU A 141 -11.30 -4.51 18.11
C LEU A 141 -11.98 -5.82 18.49
N ARG A 142 -11.28 -6.74 19.16
CA ARG A 142 -11.83 -8.04 19.56
C ARG A 142 -12.62 -7.95 20.86
N GLY A 143 -12.22 -7.06 21.78
CA GLY A 143 -12.74 -7.07 23.14
C GLY A 143 -12.45 -8.38 23.88
N GLY A 144 -13.22 -8.65 24.93
CA GLY A 144 -13.02 -9.80 25.84
C GLY A 144 -12.05 -9.51 26.99
N PHE A 145 -11.49 -8.30 27.06
CA PHE A 145 -10.60 -7.86 28.13
C PHE A 145 -11.13 -6.55 28.73
N PHE A 146 -10.86 -6.29 30.01
CA PHE A 146 -11.24 -5.05 30.70
C PHE A 146 -12.74 -4.70 30.65
N GLY A 147 -13.62 -5.71 30.63
CA GLY A 147 -15.07 -5.52 30.54
C GLY A 147 -15.60 -5.17 29.14
N LEU A 148 -14.75 -5.19 28.11
CA LEU A 148 -15.18 -5.00 26.73
C LEU A 148 -15.90 -6.25 26.22
N GLU A 149 -17.11 -6.08 25.69
CA GLU A 149 -17.84 -7.13 24.97
C GLU A 149 -16.99 -7.76 23.86
N ASN A 150 -17.04 -9.09 23.74
CA ASN A 150 -16.28 -9.81 22.72
C ASN A 150 -16.98 -9.75 21.36
N VAL A 151 -16.27 -9.24 20.36
CA VAL A 151 -16.72 -9.22 18.96
C VAL A 151 -15.89 -10.24 18.17
N ALA A 152 -16.57 -11.25 17.64
CA ALA A 152 -15.93 -12.30 16.86
C ALA A 152 -15.29 -11.71 15.58
N THR A 153 -14.11 -12.21 15.21
CA THR A 153 -13.38 -11.85 13.99
C THR A 153 -14.17 -12.11 12.71
N SER A 154 -15.17 -12.99 12.74
CA SER A 154 -16.10 -13.24 11.65
C SER A 154 -17.04 -12.07 11.35
N GLN A 155 -17.23 -11.16 12.30
CA GLN A 155 -18.05 -9.96 12.12
C GLN A 155 -17.22 -8.76 11.60
N TRP A 156 -15.89 -8.88 11.57
CA TRP A 156 -15.03 -7.82 11.07
C TRP A 156 -15.14 -7.75 9.55
N GLY A 157 -15.25 -6.54 8.99
CA GLY A 157 -15.36 -6.35 7.55
C GLY A 157 -15.13 -4.92 7.10
N GLY A 158 -15.50 -4.65 5.85
CA GLY A 158 -15.33 -3.35 5.20
C GLY A 158 -13.87 -2.90 5.10
N LEU A 159 -13.70 -1.58 5.00
CA LEU A 159 -12.41 -0.90 5.00
C LEU A 159 -11.61 -1.19 6.28
N MET A 160 -12.27 -1.35 7.43
CA MET A 160 -11.62 -1.76 8.67
C MET A 160 -10.82 -3.05 8.46
N LEU A 161 -11.44 -4.09 7.89
CA LEU A 161 -10.77 -5.37 7.67
C LEU A 161 -9.61 -5.25 6.68
N THR A 162 -9.79 -4.50 5.60
CA THR A 162 -8.71 -4.15 4.65
C THR A 162 -7.52 -3.52 5.38
N LEU A 163 -7.77 -2.54 6.25
CA LEU A 163 -6.72 -1.85 7.02
C LEU A 163 -6.06 -2.75 8.06
N VAL A 164 -6.81 -3.63 8.73
CA VAL A 164 -6.28 -4.63 9.66
C VAL A 164 -5.33 -5.58 8.93
N ILE A 165 -5.76 -6.17 7.82
CA ILE A 165 -4.93 -7.12 7.05
C ILE A 165 -3.68 -6.42 6.52
N ALA A 166 -3.82 -5.21 5.96
CA ALA A 166 -2.69 -4.45 5.46
C ALA A 166 -1.70 -4.12 6.58
N THR A 167 -2.17 -3.57 7.70
CA THR A 167 -1.29 -3.12 8.79
C THR A 167 -0.58 -4.29 9.46
N VAL A 168 -1.30 -5.37 9.79
CA VAL A 168 -0.72 -6.57 10.41
C VAL A 168 0.23 -7.29 9.43
N GLY A 169 -0.17 -7.38 8.16
CA GLY A 169 0.67 -7.91 7.09
C GLY A 169 1.98 -7.15 6.93
N ILE A 170 1.94 -5.80 6.90
CA ILE A 170 3.13 -4.93 6.86
C ILE A 170 4.00 -5.16 8.11
N ALA A 171 3.39 -5.07 9.29
CA ALA A 171 4.10 -5.14 10.57
C ALA A 171 4.79 -6.49 10.77
N GLY A 172 4.20 -7.60 10.31
CA GLY A 172 4.80 -8.93 10.36
C GLY A 172 5.79 -9.20 9.23
N ALA A 173 5.45 -8.83 7.99
CA ALA A 173 6.26 -9.15 6.82
C ALA A 173 7.57 -8.36 6.75
N LEU A 174 7.59 -7.11 7.23
CA LEU A 174 8.78 -6.27 7.22
C LEU A 174 9.95 -6.87 8.04
N PRO A 175 9.80 -7.16 9.35
CA PRO A 175 10.88 -7.76 10.13
C PRO A 175 11.23 -9.17 9.63
N LEU A 176 10.23 -9.99 9.28
CA LEU A 176 10.48 -11.33 8.75
C LEU A 176 11.27 -11.28 7.44
N GLY A 177 10.92 -10.37 6.53
CA GLY A 177 11.63 -10.17 5.28
C GLY A 177 13.07 -9.71 5.48
N ILE A 178 13.32 -8.81 6.43
CA ILE A 178 14.70 -8.40 6.79
C ILE A 178 15.51 -9.58 7.30
N VAL A 179 14.94 -10.39 8.20
CA VAL A 179 15.62 -11.58 8.74
C VAL A 179 15.92 -12.60 7.63
N LEU A 180 14.95 -12.86 6.74
CA LEU A 180 15.13 -13.74 5.59
C LEU A 180 16.21 -13.24 4.62
N ALA A 181 16.26 -11.93 4.35
CA ALA A 181 17.28 -11.32 3.50
C ALA A 181 18.68 -11.46 4.09
N LEU A 182 18.83 -11.27 5.41
CA LEU A 182 20.09 -11.48 6.12
C LEU A 182 20.48 -12.97 6.14
N GLY A 183 19.53 -13.86 6.41
CA GLY A 183 19.72 -15.31 6.41
C GLY A 183 20.19 -15.85 5.06
N ARG A 184 19.63 -15.33 3.94
CA ARG A 184 20.09 -15.64 2.57
C ARG A 184 21.55 -15.28 2.30
N ARG A 185 22.12 -14.31 3.03
CA ARG A 185 23.55 -13.93 2.94
C ARG A 185 24.43 -14.57 4.01
N SER A 186 23.88 -15.47 4.84
CA SER A 186 24.65 -16.17 5.87
C SER A 186 25.74 -17.04 5.25
N LYS A 187 26.86 -17.19 5.97
CA LYS A 187 27.93 -18.15 5.64
C LYS A 187 27.54 -19.58 6.00
N MET A 188 26.55 -19.77 6.87
CA MET A 188 26.06 -21.08 7.26
C MET A 188 25.17 -21.67 6.14
N PRO A 189 25.57 -22.80 5.51
CA PRO A 189 24.85 -23.33 4.35
C PRO A 189 23.41 -23.71 4.68
N ALA A 190 23.15 -24.28 5.87
CA ALA A 190 21.80 -24.66 6.30
C ALA A 190 20.85 -23.45 6.35
N VAL A 191 21.24 -22.36 7.02
CA VAL A 191 20.45 -21.13 7.13
C VAL A 191 20.20 -20.53 5.74
N LYS A 192 21.25 -20.46 4.93
CA LYS A 192 21.16 -19.93 3.57
C LYS A 192 20.17 -20.72 2.72
N VAL A 193 20.24 -22.05 2.73
CA VAL A 193 19.35 -22.92 1.95
C VAL A 193 17.90 -22.74 2.41
N VAL A 194 17.62 -22.78 3.71
CA VAL A 194 16.26 -22.59 4.24
C VAL A 194 15.68 -21.25 3.81
N CYS A 195 16.44 -20.15 3.95
CA CYS A 195 15.97 -18.83 3.55
C CYS A 195 15.77 -18.72 2.03
N VAL A 196 16.70 -19.25 1.22
CA VAL A 196 16.58 -19.22 -0.25
C VAL A 196 15.35 -20.02 -0.69
N THR A 197 15.21 -21.25 -0.22
CA THR A 197 14.05 -22.10 -0.57
C THR A 197 12.74 -21.45 -0.16
N PHE A 198 12.66 -20.87 1.04
CA PHE A 198 11.49 -20.11 1.47
C PHE A 198 11.17 -18.96 0.51
N ILE A 199 12.15 -18.09 0.24
CA ILE A 199 11.93 -16.89 -0.60
C ILE A 199 11.50 -17.29 -2.02
N GLU A 200 12.20 -18.23 -2.65
CA GLU A 200 11.90 -18.63 -4.03
C GLU A 200 10.56 -19.38 -4.13
N PHE A 201 10.21 -20.20 -3.13
CA PHE A 201 8.91 -20.87 -3.07
C PHE A 201 7.76 -19.86 -3.01
N TRP A 202 7.78 -18.95 -2.04
CA TRP A 202 6.69 -18.00 -1.82
C TRP A 202 6.54 -16.99 -2.96
N ARG A 203 7.63 -16.63 -3.64
CA ARG A 203 7.58 -15.78 -4.84
C ARG A 203 7.12 -16.52 -6.09
N GLY A 204 7.24 -17.85 -6.11
CA GLY A 204 6.80 -18.70 -7.22
C GLY A 204 5.31 -19.06 -7.18
N VAL A 205 4.63 -18.87 -6.05
CA VAL A 205 3.22 -19.25 -5.85
C VAL A 205 2.32 -18.00 -5.84
N PRO A 206 1.16 -17.98 -6.53
CA PRO A 206 0.22 -16.87 -6.43
C PRO A 206 -0.40 -16.71 -5.03
N LEU A 207 -0.57 -15.47 -4.54
CA LEU A 207 -1.20 -15.21 -3.22
C LEU A 207 -2.62 -15.76 -3.12
N ILE A 208 -3.39 -15.73 -4.21
CA ILE A 208 -4.71 -16.35 -4.30
C ILE A 208 -4.68 -17.84 -3.90
N THR A 209 -3.68 -18.58 -4.40
CA THR A 209 -3.50 -20.00 -4.09
C THR A 209 -3.13 -20.19 -2.63
N VAL A 210 -2.27 -19.34 -2.07
CA VAL A 210 -1.91 -19.34 -0.64
C VAL A 210 -3.15 -19.16 0.24
N LEU A 211 -3.98 -18.16 -0.08
CA LEU A 211 -5.19 -17.86 0.69
C LEU A 211 -6.19 -19.02 0.60
N PHE A 212 -6.41 -19.56 -0.59
CA PHE A 212 -7.26 -20.72 -0.79
C PHE A 212 -6.73 -21.96 -0.05
N MET A 213 -5.44 -22.28 -0.16
CA MET A 213 -4.84 -23.42 0.52
C MET A 213 -4.92 -23.30 2.04
N SER A 214 -4.59 -22.13 2.60
CA SER A 214 -4.64 -21.90 4.04
C SER A 214 -6.08 -21.89 4.58
N SER A 215 -7.05 -21.39 3.81
CA SER A 215 -8.41 -21.18 4.30
C SER A 215 -9.37 -22.34 4.01
N VAL A 216 -9.17 -23.06 2.90
CA VAL A 216 -10.07 -24.11 2.42
C VAL A 216 -9.44 -25.49 2.51
N MET A 217 -8.19 -25.66 2.06
CA MET A 217 -7.56 -26.99 1.97
C MET A 217 -6.95 -27.44 3.31
N LEU A 218 -6.24 -26.57 4.02
CA LEU A 218 -5.58 -26.90 5.29
C LEU A 218 -6.56 -27.49 6.34
N PRO A 219 -7.77 -26.95 6.55
CA PRO A 219 -8.74 -27.55 7.47
C PRO A 219 -9.12 -29.00 7.16
N LEU A 220 -9.04 -29.44 5.90
CA LEU A 220 -9.37 -30.81 5.52
C LEU A 220 -8.32 -31.82 6.03
N PHE A 221 -7.12 -31.36 6.36
CA PHE A 221 -6.04 -32.16 6.94
C PHE A 221 -5.94 -32.01 8.46
N LEU A 222 -6.76 -31.15 9.08
CA LEU A 222 -6.79 -30.96 10.53
C LEU A 222 -7.80 -31.91 11.17
N PRO A 223 -7.56 -32.40 12.39
CA PRO A 223 -8.53 -33.21 13.12
C PRO A 223 -9.87 -32.49 13.29
N GLU A 224 -10.96 -33.25 13.32
CA GLU A 224 -12.28 -32.71 13.60
C GLU A 224 -12.29 -31.91 14.91
N GLY A 225 -12.84 -30.70 14.88
CA GLY A 225 -12.86 -29.76 16.01
C GLY A 225 -11.67 -28.79 16.08
N MET A 226 -10.57 -29.01 15.34
CA MET A 226 -9.47 -28.05 15.26
C MET A 226 -9.75 -26.99 14.19
N SER A 227 -10.55 -25.98 14.54
CA SER A 227 -10.84 -24.85 13.65
C SER A 227 -10.03 -23.60 14.04
N PHE A 228 -9.09 -23.22 13.16
CA PHE A 228 -8.42 -21.92 13.28
C PHE A 228 -9.27 -20.84 12.61
N ASP A 229 -9.32 -19.68 13.24
CA ASP A 229 -9.97 -18.48 12.71
C ASP A 229 -9.52 -18.18 11.26
N LYS A 230 -10.47 -17.83 10.41
CA LYS A 230 -10.23 -17.58 8.98
C LYS A 230 -9.29 -16.39 8.77
N LEU A 231 -9.49 -15.31 9.54
CA LEU A 231 -8.66 -14.12 9.47
C LEU A 231 -7.23 -14.43 9.92
N LEU A 232 -7.04 -15.17 11.01
CA LEU A 232 -5.71 -15.59 11.47
C LEU A 232 -4.92 -16.36 10.40
N ARG A 233 -5.56 -17.34 9.74
CA ARG A 233 -4.93 -18.12 8.68
C ARG A 233 -4.57 -17.26 7.47
N ALA A 234 -5.47 -16.35 7.08
CA ALA A 234 -5.20 -15.38 6.03
C ALA A 234 -4.01 -14.47 6.38
N LEU A 235 -3.96 -13.92 7.60
CA LEU A 235 -2.87 -13.08 8.07
C LEU A 235 -1.52 -13.80 8.04
N ILE A 236 -1.47 -15.05 8.50
CA ILE A 236 -0.24 -15.86 8.45
C ILE A 236 0.22 -16.06 7.00
N GLY A 237 -0.69 -16.44 6.09
CA GLY A 237 -0.38 -16.60 4.67
C GLY A 237 0.12 -15.32 4.02
N VAL A 238 -0.55 -14.19 4.30
CA VAL A 238 -0.17 -12.86 3.82
C VAL A 238 1.21 -12.44 4.34
N ILE A 239 1.51 -12.64 5.63
CA ILE A 239 2.81 -12.32 6.23
C ILE A 239 3.93 -13.14 5.58
N MET A 240 3.74 -14.45 5.41
CA MET A 240 4.74 -15.32 4.80
C MET A 240 5.00 -14.93 3.34
N PHE A 241 3.93 -14.79 2.55
CA PHE A 241 4.02 -14.38 1.15
C PHE A 241 4.74 -13.05 1.00
N GLN A 242 4.24 -12.01 1.70
CA GLN A 242 4.79 -10.67 1.61
C GLN A 242 6.24 -10.58 2.12
N SER A 243 6.60 -11.36 3.14
CA SER A 243 7.97 -11.35 3.68
C SER A 243 9.01 -11.78 2.65
N ALA A 244 8.65 -12.66 1.71
CA ALA A 244 9.54 -13.07 0.63
C ALA A 244 9.81 -11.95 -0.38
N TYR A 245 8.81 -11.13 -0.71
CA TYR A 245 8.98 -9.95 -1.56
C TYR A 245 9.79 -8.86 -0.86
N VAL A 246 9.50 -8.60 0.42
CA VAL A 246 10.31 -7.67 1.22
C VAL A 246 11.76 -8.14 1.33
N ALA A 247 11.98 -9.44 1.54
CA ALA A 247 13.33 -10.01 1.62
C ALA A 247 14.13 -9.74 0.33
N GLU A 248 13.49 -9.84 -0.83
CA GLU A 248 14.14 -9.58 -2.10
C GLU A 248 14.48 -8.09 -2.30
N VAL A 249 13.57 -7.20 -1.91
CA VAL A 249 13.81 -5.76 -1.92
C VAL A 249 14.99 -5.40 -1.01
N VAL A 250 15.00 -5.92 0.23
CA VAL A 250 16.09 -5.68 1.18
C VAL A 250 17.40 -6.29 0.68
N ARG A 251 17.38 -7.46 0.03
CA ARG A 251 18.55 -8.06 -0.61
C ARG A 251 19.14 -7.13 -1.68
N GLY A 252 18.31 -6.53 -2.53
CA GLY A 252 18.74 -5.55 -3.53
C GLY A 252 19.43 -4.33 -2.89
N GLY A 253 18.88 -3.82 -1.79
CA GLY A 253 19.47 -2.71 -1.04
C GLY A 253 20.82 -3.07 -0.42
N LEU A 254 20.93 -4.27 0.14
CA LEU A 254 22.17 -4.75 0.73
C LEU A 254 23.29 -4.97 -0.30
N GLN A 255 22.94 -5.24 -1.57
CA GLN A 255 23.88 -5.35 -2.69
C GLN A 255 24.34 -3.99 -3.22
N ALA A 256 23.51 -2.95 -3.09
CA ALA A 256 23.85 -1.59 -3.50
C ALA A 256 24.88 -0.90 -2.59
N ILE A 257 25.14 -1.46 -1.40
CA ILE A 257 26.12 -0.90 -0.45
C ILE A 257 27.55 -1.14 -0.96
N PRO A 258 28.38 -0.08 -1.12
CA PRO A 258 29.77 -0.21 -1.53
C PRO A 258 30.58 -1.09 -0.57
N LYS A 259 31.50 -1.90 -1.09
CA LYS A 259 32.38 -2.76 -0.29
C LYS A 259 33.17 -1.99 0.78
N GLY A 260 33.56 -0.75 0.49
CA GLY A 260 34.27 0.12 1.42
C GLY A 260 33.53 0.38 2.74
N GLN A 261 32.19 0.33 2.78
CA GLN A 261 31.43 0.44 4.05
C GLN A 261 31.64 -0.79 4.95
N TYR A 262 31.72 -1.97 4.34
CA TYR A 262 32.01 -3.21 5.08
C TYR A 262 33.47 -3.23 5.56
N GLU A 263 34.41 -2.81 4.72
CA GLU A 263 35.84 -2.72 5.05
C GLU A 263 36.10 -1.69 6.16
N ALA A 264 35.49 -0.50 6.09
CA ALA A 264 35.60 0.53 7.11
C ALA A 264 35.04 0.06 8.47
N ALA A 265 33.88 -0.61 8.47
CA ALA A 265 33.33 -1.17 9.70
C ALA A 265 34.26 -2.25 10.29
N SER A 266 34.87 -3.09 9.44
CA SER A 266 35.84 -4.09 9.87
C SER A 266 37.14 -3.46 10.40
N ALA A 267 37.62 -2.38 9.77
CA ALA A 267 38.82 -1.64 10.20
C ALA A 267 38.63 -0.97 11.57
N MET A 268 37.39 -0.57 11.90
CA MET A 268 37.02 -0.10 13.24
C MET A 268 36.80 -1.24 14.27
N GLY A 269 37.06 -2.50 13.91
CA GLY A 269 36.88 -3.65 14.80
C GLY A 269 35.42 -3.99 15.12
N LEU A 270 34.46 -3.52 14.32
CA LEU A 270 33.06 -3.83 14.53
C LEU A 270 32.77 -5.28 14.10
N GLY A 271 32.35 -6.11 15.06
CA GLY A 271 31.83 -7.46 14.77
C GLY A 271 30.57 -7.42 13.89
N TYR A 272 30.23 -8.56 13.28
CA TYR A 272 29.13 -8.67 12.31
C TYR A 272 27.82 -8.00 12.75
N TRP A 273 27.37 -8.26 13.98
CA TRP A 273 26.11 -7.71 14.49
C TRP A 273 26.12 -6.19 14.63
N ARG A 274 27.25 -5.62 15.10
CA ARG A 274 27.42 -4.17 15.23
C ARG A 274 27.55 -3.51 13.87
N SER A 275 28.38 -4.10 13.00
CA SER A 275 28.56 -3.65 11.61
C SER A 275 27.23 -3.65 10.85
N MET A 276 26.48 -4.76 10.91
CA MET A 276 25.18 -4.87 10.25
C MET A 276 24.15 -3.90 10.83
N GLY A 277 23.99 -3.86 12.17
CA GLY A 277 22.95 -3.07 12.81
C GLY A 277 23.17 -1.56 12.79
N LEU A 278 24.42 -1.11 12.88
CA LEU A 278 24.75 0.31 13.01
C LEU A 278 25.17 0.97 11.69
N VAL A 279 25.73 0.19 10.75
CA VAL A 279 26.34 0.75 9.53
C VAL A 279 25.60 0.27 8.29
N ILE A 280 25.61 -1.04 7.99
CA ILE A 280 25.16 -1.55 6.69
C ILE A 280 23.64 -1.56 6.54
N LEU A 281 22.90 -2.15 7.49
CA LEU A 281 21.46 -2.34 7.36
C LEU A 281 20.69 -1.01 7.32
N PRO A 282 20.99 0.00 8.15
CA PRO A 282 20.32 1.30 8.06
C PRO A 282 20.52 1.98 6.70
N GLN A 283 21.73 1.90 6.12
CA GLN A 283 22.00 2.43 4.79
C GLN A 283 21.26 1.66 3.70
N ALA A 284 21.27 0.32 3.77
CA ALA A 284 20.58 -0.53 2.80
C ALA A 284 19.07 -0.29 2.81
N LEU A 285 18.45 -0.26 3.99
CA LEU A 285 17.02 0.00 4.15
C LEU A 285 16.66 1.38 3.60
N LYS A 286 17.49 2.40 3.85
CA LYS A 286 17.30 3.76 3.32
C LYS A 286 17.26 3.78 1.79
N LEU A 287 18.16 3.04 1.12
CA LEU A 287 18.21 2.96 -0.34
C LEU A 287 16.96 2.29 -0.94
N VAL A 288 16.33 1.37 -0.21
CA VAL A 288 15.19 0.59 -0.73
C VAL A 288 13.84 1.02 -0.17
N ILE A 289 13.76 2.16 0.51
CA ILE A 289 12.47 2.73 0.95
C ILE A 289 11.44 2.77 -0.19
N PRO A 290 11.75 3.25 -1.40
CA PRO A 290 10.78 3.25 -2.51
C PRO A 290 10.31 1.83 -2.87
N GLY A 291 11.25 0.87 -2.88
CA GLY A 291 10.94 -0.54 -3.13
C GLY A 291 10.02 -1.13 -2.05
N ILE A 292 10.32 -0.87 -0.77
CA ILE A 292 9.52 -1.36 0.36
C ILE A 292 8.11 -0.79 0.25
N VAL A 293 7.96 0.54 0.12
CA VAL A 293 6.64 1.18 0.04
C VAL A 293 5.84 0.68 -1.16
N ASN A 294 6.48 0.45 -2.30
CA ASN A 294 5.82 -0.16 -3.46
C ASN A 294 5.27 -1.56 -3.13
N THR A 295 6.04 -2.40 -2.43
CA THR A 295 5.53 -3.71 -1.98
C THR A 295 4.41 -3.58 -0.95
N LEU A 296 4.42 -2.55 -0.09
CA LEU A 296 3.33 -2.30 0.86
C LEU A 296 2.05 -1.83 0.16
N ILE A 297 2.16 -0.99 -0.88
CA ILE A 297 1.02 -0.58 -1.73
C ILE A 297 0.45 -1.79 -2.46
N ALA A 298 1.31 -2.69 -2.97
CA ALA A 298 0.87 -3.94 -3.56
C ALA A 298 0.08 -4.78 -2.56
N LEU A 299 0.63 -4.99 -1.35
CA LEU A 299 -0.05 -5.71 -0.27
C LEU A 299 -1.42 -5.12 0.06
N PHE A 300 -1.52 -3.79 0.16
CA PHE A 300 -2.78 -3.12 0.46
C PHE A 300 -3.85 -3.45 -0.60
N LYS A 301 -3.50 -3.45 -1.89
CA LYS A 301 -4.42 -3.86 -2.96
C LYS A 301 -4.72 -5.36 -2.90
N ASP A 302 -3.71 -6.17 -2.62
CA ASP A 302 -3.81 -7.63 -2.53
C ASP A 302 -4.70 -8.08 -1.36
N THR A 303 -4.95 -7.23 -0.36
CA THR A 303 -5.95 -7.52 0.68
C THR A 303 -7.34 -7.81 0.10
N SER A 304 -7.66 -7.29 -1.09
CA SER A 304 -8.92 -7.57 -1.77
C SER A 304 -9.08 -9.03 -2.22
N LEU A 305 -7.98 -9.79 -2.33
CA LEU A 305 -8.01 -11.21 -2.69
C LEU A 305 -8.63 -12.09 -1.60
N VAL A 306 -8.79 -11.58 -0.38
CA VAL A 306 -9.47 -12.32 0.71
C VAL A 306 -10.96 -12.54 0.46
N ILE A 307 -11.53 -11.89 -0.56
CA ILE A 307 -12.87 -12.20 -1.07
C ILE A 307 -13.04 -13.70 -1.39
N ILE A 308 -11.97 -14.36 -1.83
CA ILE A 308 -11.99 -15.77 -2.27
C ILE A 308 -12.22 -16.73 -1.12
N ILE A 309 -11.81 -16.33 0.08
CA ILE A 309 -11.99 -17.12 1.30
C ILE A 309 -13.24 -16.68 2.09
N GLY A 310 -14.05 -15.80 1.48
CA GLY A 310 -15.32 -15.32 2.02
C GLY A 310 -15.18 -14.29 3.14
N LEU A 311 -14.04 -13.59 3.23
CA LEU A 311 -13.91 -12.45 4.11
C LEU A 311 -14.53 -11.21 3.45
N PHE A 312 -15.25 -10.41 4.25
CA PHE A 312 -15.95 -9.22 3.79
C PHE A 312 -15.06 -7.99 3.87
N ASP A 313 -13.97 -7.93 3.11
CA ASP A 313 -13.16 -6.72 2.97
C ASP A 313 -13.95 -5.61 2.26
N LEU A 314 -13.36 -4.43 2.02
CA LEU A 314 -14.03 -3.34 1.31
C LEU A 314 -14.61 -3.79 -0.04
N LEU A 315 -13.83 -4.52 -0.86
CA LEU A 315 -14.28 -4.92 -2.19
C LEU A 315 -15.44 -5.92 -2.10
N ASN A 316 -15.34 -6.93 -1.23
CA ASN A 316 -16.41 -7.90 -1.06
C ASN A 316 -17.66 -7.29 -0.41
N SER A 317 -17.50 -6.33 0.50
CA SER A 317 -18.63 -5.59 1.12
C SER A 317 -19.42 -4.83 0.06
N VAL A 318 -18.73 -4.18 -0.89
CA VAL A 318 -19.35 -3.53 -2.05
C VAL A 318 -20.02 -4.55 -2.97
N LYS A 319 -19.34 -5.64 -3.33
CA LYS A 319 -19.88 -6.68 -4.20
C LYS A 319 -21.16 -7.29 -3.61
N GLN A 320 -21.18 -7.54 -2.31
CA GLN A 320 -22.35 -8.08 -1.62
C GLN A 320 -23.50 -7.07 -1.57
N ALA A 321 -23.21 -5.79 -1.26
CA ALA A 321 -24.25 -4.76 -1.26
C ALA A 321 -24.86 -4.55 -2.65
N ALA A 322 -24.05 -4.64 -3.71
CA ALA A 322 -24.52 -4.55 -5.10
C ALA A 322 -25.37 -5.75 -5.54
N ALA A 323 -25.25 -6.89 -4.86
CA ALA A 323 -26.05 -8.08 -5.09
C ALA A 323 -27.38 -8.08 -4.31
N ASP A 324 -27.62 -7.08 -3.46
CA ASP A 324 -28.88 -6.97 -2.71
C ASP A 324 -30.04 -6.65 -3.66
N PRO A 325 -31.12 -7.46 -3.67
CA PRO A 325 -32.31 -7.21 -4.49
C PRO A 325 -32.90 -5.80 -4.34
N LYS A 326 -32.78 -5.18 -3.15
CA LYS A 326 -33.26 -3.82 -2.88
C LYS A 326 -32.48 -2.75 -3.63
N TRP A 327 -31.24 -3.03 -4.05
CA TRP A 327 -30.30 -2.08 -4.64
C TRP A 327 -29.75 -2.55 -5.99
N LEU A 328 -30.45 -3.43 -6.71
CA LEU A 328 -29.99 -3.94 -8.01
C LEU A 328 -29.67 -2.80 -8.99
N GLY A 329 -28.60 -2.96 -9.76
CA GLY A 329 -28.13 -1.96 -10.73
C GLY A 329 -27.18 -0.91 -10.17
N MET A 330 -26.95 -0.84 -8.85
CA MET A 330 -26.04 0.15 -8.22
C MET A 330 -24.59 -0.35 -8.06
N ALA A 331 -24.19 -1.33 -8.88
CA ALA A 331 -22.86 -1.93 -8.79
C ALA A 331 -21.75 -0.95 -9.20
N THR A 332 -22.03 -0.11 -10.20
CA THR A 332 -21.08 0.88 -10.73
C THR A 332 -20.67 1.87 -9.65
N GLU A 333 -21.63 2.44 -8.94
CA GLU A 333 -21.43 3.38 -7.83
C GLU A 333 -20.58 2.75 -6.73
N GLY A 334 -20.90 1.50 -6.35
CA GLY A 334 -20.15 0.75 -5.37
C GLY A 334 -18.68 0.56 -5.76
N TYR A 335 -18.42 0.13 -7.00
CA TYR A 335 -17.05 -0.09 -7.47
C TYR A 335 -16.28 1.23 -7.68
N VAL A 336 -16.95 2.30 -8.13
CA VAL A 336 -16.33 3.63 -8.20
C VAL A 336 -15.95 4.12 -6.81
N PHE A 337 -16.83 3.95 -5.82
CA PHE A 337 -16.53 4.26 -4.42
C PHE A 337 -15.31 3.48 -3.92
N ALA A 338 -15.30 2.15 -4.09
CA ALA A 338 -14.15 1.32 -3.70
C ALA A 338 -12.86 1.78 -4.42
N ALA A 339 -12.93 2.04 -5.72
CA ALA A 339 -11.78 2.49 -6.52
C ALA A 339 -11.22 3.82 -6.01
N VAL A 340 -12.08 4.79 -5.70
CA VAL A 340 -11.67 6.08 -5.12
C VAL A 340 -11.02 5.88 -3.75
N VAL A 341 -11.58 5.04 -2.88
CA VAL A 341 -10.99 4.73 -1.57
C VAL A 341 -9.61 4.09 -1.74
N PHE A 342 -9.49 3.03 -2.54
CA PHE A 342 -8.20 2.39 -2.82
C PHE A 342 -7.20 3.38 -3.43
N TRP A 343 -7.65 4.26 -4.34
CA TRP A 343 -6.82 5.29 -4.95
C TRP A 343 -6.33 6.30 -3.92
N ILE A 344 -7.17 6.82 -3.03
CA ILE A 344 -6.78 7.77 -1.97
C ILE A 344 -5.66 7.17 -1.10
N PHE A 345 -5.83 5.93 -0.64
CA PHE A 345 -4.82 5.26 0.19
C PHE A 345 -3.52 5.00 -0.59
N CYS A 346 -3.61 4.42 -1.80
CA CYS A 346 -2.44 4.13 -2.63
C CYS A 346 -1.68 5.41 -3.02
N PHE A 347 -2.41 6.46 -3.40
CA PHE A 347 -1.84 7.76 -3.74
C PHE A 347 -1.18 8.40 -2.53
N SER A 348 -1.83 8.38 -1.36
CA SER A 348 -1.26 8.94 -0.12
C SER A 348 0.05 8.24 0.27
N MET A 349 0.08 6.90 0.24
CA MET A 349 1.29 6.10 0.49
C MET A 349 2.40 6.40 -0.54
N SER A 350 2.05 6.48 -1.82
CA SER A 350 2.99 6.79 -2.91
C SER A 350 3.60 8.20 -2.76
N ARG A 351 2.77 9.22 -2.52
CA ARG A 351 3.22 10.60 -2.29
C ARG A 351 4.11 10.70 -1.05
N TYR A 352 3.77 9.97 0.01
CA TYR A 352 4.60 9.89 1.20
C TYR A 352 5.95 9.24 0.92
N SER A 353 6.01 8.16 0.13
CA SER A 353 7.26 7.53 -0.32
C SER A 353 8.18 8.54 -1.01
N VAL A 354 7.65 9.28 -1.98
CA VAL A 354 8.42 10.27 -2.75
C VAL A 354 8.87 11.44 -1.87
N HIS A 355 8.10 11.81 -0.84
CA HIS A 355 8.54 12.79 0.15
C HIS A 355 9.70 12.25 1.00
N LEU A 356 9.57 11.01 1.49
CA LEU A 356 10.57 10.36 2.34
C LEU A 356 11.88 10.14 1.59
N GLU A 357 11.81 9.71 0.33
CA GLU A 357 12.95 9.59 -0.59
C GLU A 357 13.70 10.92 -0.72
N ARG A 358 13.01 12.00 -1.08
CA ARG A 358 13.62 13.34 -1.22
C ARG A 358 14.23 13.87 0.07
N LYS A 359 13.67 13.51 1.22
CA LYS A 359 14.17 13.93 2.54
C LYS A 359 15.40 13.13 2.96
N LEU A 360 15.44 11.85 2.61
CA LEU A 360 16.53 10.95 2.96
C LEU A 360 17.63 10.97 1.92
N ASP A 361 17.39 11.48 0.72
CA ASP A 361 18.43 11.68 -0.28
C ASP A 361 19.49 12.66 0.25
N THR A 362 20.60 12.09 0.72
CA THR A 362 21.79 12.79 1.18
C THR A 362 22.90 12.69 0.14
N GLY A 363 22.61 12.14 -1.04
CA GLY A 363 23.56 11.83 -2.09
C GLY A 363 23.37 12.71 -3.32
N HIS A 364 24.14 13.80 -3.39
CA HIS A 364 24.47 14.51 -4.63
C HIS A 364 23.34 15.34 -5.26
N LYS A 365 22.93 16.41 -4.58
CA LYS A 365 22.69 17.67 -5.30
C LYS A 365 24.04 18.31 -5.56
N ARG A 366 24.66 17.96 -6.69
CA ARG A 366 25.77 18.72 -7.26
C ARG A 366 25.24 19.63 -8.35
#